data_AF-A0A534X625-F1
#
_entry.id   AF-A0A534X625-F1
#
_cell.length_a   1.000
_cell.length_b   1.000
_cell.length_c   1.000
_cell.angle_alpha   90.00
_cell.angle_beta   90.00
_cell.angle_gamma   90.00
#
_symmetry.space_group_name_H-M   'P 1'
#
loop_
_entity.id
_entity.type
_entity.pdbx_description
1 polymer ?
#
loop_
_entity_poly.entity_id
_entity_poly.type
_entity_poly.pdbx_seq_one_letter_code
_entity_poly.pdbx_strand_id
1 'polypeptide(L)'
;MSLSGNIEDVSVADALQFIHLGGRTGTLTLNCGEAKAGIGFHQGRIVNAWAPGGKRLGELLIEAGVLQQATLEEALRRQESEHPRRSLGQILVAMNAADSETIYRIIEQQIERTVYDLVTWNQGTFHFALDDLKPIDDIAVIPGDVIRHLNLDTQMVLLDALRIFDERNRGVGQRNGGPASAPPVAARPPVPATPASQGRSAPTPANGVPLLPDEARTRLQVVSGDRAIADRLAQALPEITVARVSLRDAGTPPPGEPPPLVLLDMRQRGLALDSVSALRRARPRASILAMVDPGAQQEKVYEAGALAVVPCELGLVVACFRSVARNRQDLMTGGLRADRINANFAKLRRIVGDLRSGLISTTISLSLMNIISESVERAVLLLVRREGLTALGAFGNSPGGQPLAQLTRGLKIDLASKNALTESLADGQVRAIPFEEARFPDQFRQLVGKPRSGECAIFPVMGGQRVIALVYADNGHSNRAIEELDILELAAAQAGLAFENELLRRQTAQS
;
A
#
# COMPACT_ATOMS: atom_id res chain seq x y z
N MET A 1 -20.87 -2.23 -6.84
CA MET A 1 -21.04 -1.63 -8.20
C MET A 1 -20.47 -2.58 -9.24
N SER A 2 -20.97 -2.55 -10.48
CA SER A 2 -20.40 -3.35 -11.57
C SER A 2 -19.92 -2.48 -12.72
N LEU A 3 -18.76 -2.77 -13.28
CA LEU A 3 -18.25 -2.11 -14.49
C LEU A 3 -18.65 -3.00 -15.68
N SER A 4 -19.39 -2.47 -16.66
CA SER A 4 -19.78 -3.24 -17.85
C SER A 4 -19.65 -2.40 -19.12
N GLY A 5 -19.30 -3.04 -20.23
CA GLY A 5 -19.12 -2.37 -21.52
C GLY A 5 -18.90 -3.37 -22.66
N ASN A 6 -18.63 -2.83 -23.86
CA ASN A 6 -18.27 -3.62 -25.02
C ASN A 6 -16.74 -3.65 -25.18
N ILE A 7 -16.22 -4.79 -25.62
CA ILE A 7 -14.78 -4.99 -25.87
C ILE A 7 -14.29 -4.13 -27.06
N GLU A 8 -15.20 -3.78 -27.97
CA GLU A 8 -14.93 -2.91 -29.12
C GLU A 8 -14.66 -1.45 -28.72
N ASP A 9 -15.32 -0.99 -27.66
CA ASP A 9 -15.19 0.39 -27.16
C ASP A 9 -14.03 0.54 -26.17
N VAL A 10 -13.79 -0.51 -25.37
CA VAL A 10 -12.73 -0.59 -24.37
C VAL A 10 -12.09 -1.96 -24.48
N SER A 11 -10.81 -2.01 -24.88
CA SER A 11 -10.12 -3.27 -25.08
C SER A 11 -10.03 -4.07 -23.77
N VAL A 12 -9.90 -5.40 -23.88
CA VAL A 12 -9.72 -6.26 -22.69
C VAL A 12 -8.50 -5.81 -21.90
N ALA A 13 -7.39 -5.44 -22.56
CA ALA A 13 -6.20 -4.92 -21.91
C ALA A 13 -6.48 -3.65 -21.09
N ASP A 14 -7.26 -2.71 -21.64
CA ASP A 14 -7.63 -1.47 -20.95
C ASP A 14 -8.54 -1.76 -19.74
N ALA A 15 -9.47 -2.71 -19.86
CA ALA A 15 -10.32 -3.12 -18.76
C ALA A 15 -9.51 -3.77 -17.62
N LEU A 16 -8.54 -4.64 -17.95
CA LEU A 16 -7.63 -5.25 -16.98
C LEU A 16 -6.74 -4.20 -16.31
N GLN A 17 -6.17 -3.29 -17.10
CA GLN A 17 -5.36 -2.18 -16.60
C GLN A 17 -6.15 -1.26 -15.67
N PHE A 18 -7.42 -0.97 -16.00
CA PHE A 18 -8.30 -0.18 -15.17
C PHE A 18 -8.60 -0.84 -13.82
N ILE A 19 -8.84 -2.16 -13.80
CA ILE A 19 -9.08 -2.92 -12.57
C ILE A 19 -7.80 -2.97 -11.72
N HIS A 20 -6.65 -3.19 -12.37
CA HIS A 20 -5.34 -3.19 -11.74
C HIS A 20 -5.00 -1.86 -11.07
N LEU A 21 -5.04 -0.76 -11.84
CA LEU A 21 -4.76 0.60 -11.34
C LEU A 21 -5.77 1.03 -10.26
N GLY A 22 -7.02 0.61 -10.40
CA GLY A 22 -8.06 0.88 -9.42
C GLY A 22 -7.88 0.12 -8.10
N GLY A 23 -6.97 -0.86 -8.01
CA GLY A 23 -6.80 -1.71 -6.84
C GLY A 23 -8.07 -2.50 -6.49
N ARG A 24 -8.91 -2.81 -7.48
CA ARG A 24 -10.25 -3.35 -7.24
C ARG A 24 -10.19 -4.86 -6.99
N THR A 25 -11.07 -5.32 -6.10
CA THR A 25 -11.31 -6.74 -5.84
C THR A 25 -12.64 -7.14 -6.45
N GLY A 26 -12.68 -8.25 -7.19
CA GLY A 26 -13.89 -8.70 -7.88
C GLY A 26 -13.59 -9.65 -9.03
N THR A 27 -14.61 -10.02 -9.81
CA THR A 27 -14.46 -10.88 -10.98
C THR A 27 -14.89 -10.17 -12.25
N LEU A 28 -13.97 -10.10 -13.22
CA LEU A 28 -14.24 -9.69 -14.59
C LEU A 28 -14.75 -10.90 -15.37
N THR A 29 -15.90 -10.78 -16.01
CA THR A 29 -16.49 -11.77 -16.89
C THR A 29 -16.50 -11.20 -18.31
N LEU A 30 -16.05 -11.99 -19.27
CA LEU A 30 -15.97 -11.64 -20.69
C LEU A 30 -16.88 -12.59 -21.47
N ASN A 31 -17.71 -12.06 -22.36
CA ASN A 31 -18.57 -12.84 -23.25
C ASN A 31 -18.29 -12.44 -24.71
N CYS A 32 -17.88 -13.38 -25.55
CA CYS A 32 -17.73 -13.21 -27.00
C CYS A 32 -18.53 -14.30 -27.72
N GLY A 33 -19.71 -13.97 -28.23
CA GLY A 33 -20.64 -14.96 -28.78
C GLY A 33 -21.05 -16.01 -27.74
N GLU A 34 -20.81 -17.29 -28.02
CA GLU A 34 -21.04 -18.41 -27.09
C GLU A 34 -19.87 -18.65 -26.11
N ALA A 35 -18.71 -18.02 -26.35
CA ALA A 35 -17.53 -18.16 -25.51
C ALA A 35 -17.62 -17.23 -24.30
N LYS A 36 -17.49 -17.80 -23.11
CA LYS A 36 -17.47 -17.09 -21.82
C LYS A 36 -16.18 -17.34 -21.06
N ALA A 37 -15.60 -16.26 -20.53
CA ALA A 37 -14.36 -16.29 -19.76
C ALA A 37 -14.47 -15.41 -18.50
N GLY A 38 -13.52 -15.55 -17.58
CA GLY A 38 -13.45 -14.68 -16.43
C GLY A 38 -12.08 -14.61 -15.76
N ILE A 39 -11.82 -13.47 -15.11
CA ILE A 39 -10.57 -13.15 -14.42
C ILE A 39 -10.93 -12.59 -13.04
N GLY A 40 -10.37 -13.20 -12.00
CA GLY A 40 -10.54 -12.78 -10.61
C GLY A 40 -9.41 -11.86 -10.17
N PHE A 41 -9.80 -10.81 -9.47
CA PHE A 41 -8.92 -9.78 -8.96
C PHE A 41 -9.02 -9.66 -7.45
N HIS A 42 -7.86 -9.44 -6.83
CA HIS A 42 -7.75 -9.05 -5.43
C HIS A 42 -6.78 -7.87 -5.31
N GLN A 43 -7.27 -6.73 -4.83
CA GLN A 43 -6.48 -5.50 -4.70
C GLN A 43 -5.76 -5.11 -6.02
N GLY A 44 -6.43 -5.31 -7.16
CA GLY A 44 -5.85 -5.03 -8.49
C GLY A 44 -4.85 -6.08 -9.00
N ARG A 45 -4.63 -7.18 -8.27
CA ARG A 45 -3.80 -8.30 -8.71
C ARG A 45 -4.65 -9.43 -9.24
N ILE A 46 -4.22 -10.07 -10.32
CA ILE A 46 -4.88 -11.26 -10.84
C ILE A 46 -4.59 -12.45 -9.92
N VAL A 47 -5.65 -13.05 -9.39
CA VAL A 47 -5.58 -14.22 -8.50
C VAL A 47 -6.09 -15.49 -9.17
N ASN A 48 -6.91 -15.36 -10.22
CA ASN A 48 -7.35 -16.47 -11.05
C ASN A 48 -7.77 -16.00 -12.46
N ALA A 49 -7.80 -16.94 -13.40
CA ALA A 49 -8.35 -16.73 -14.74
C ALA A 49 -8.88 -18.05 -15.31
N TRP A 50 -9.95 -17.99 -16.10
CA TRP A 50 -10.52 -19.12 -16.83
C TRP A 50 -11.09 -18.66 -18.17
N ALA A 51 -11.03 -19.54 -19.17
CA ALA A 51 -11.52 -19.33 -20.53
C ALA A 51 -12.22 -20.60 -21.05
N PRO A 52 -13.02 -20.51 -22.13
CA PRO A 52 -13.63 -21.69 -22.75
C PRO A 52 -12.56 -22.67 -23.21
N GLY A 53 -12.71 -23.95 -22.86
CA GLY A 53 -11.71 -24.97 -23.16
C GLY A 53 -10.45 -24.91 -22.28
N GLY A 54 -10.43 -24.05 -21.24
CA GLY A 54 -9.37 -24.04 -20.24
C GLY A 54 -9.34 -25.34 -19.43
N LYS A 55 -8.13 -25.85 -19.20
CA LYS A 55 -7.92 -27.10 -18.46
C LYS A 55 -8.11 -26.90 -16.96
N ARG A 56 -8.67 -27.91 -16.28
CA ARG A 56 -8.77 -27.90 -14.80
C ARG A 56 -7.41 -28.16 -14.17
N LEU A 57 -7.25 -27.82 -12.88
CA LEU A 57 -6.00 -28.03 -12.14
C LEU A 57 -5.48 -29.48 -12.25
N GLY A 58 -6.36 -30.48 -12.12
CA GLY A 58 -6.00 -31.88 -12.26
C GLY A 58 -5.44 -32.24 -13.63
N GLU A 59 -6.03 -31.71 -14.70
CA GLU A 59 -5.59 -31.93 -16.09
C GLU A 59 -4.24 -31.23 -16.35
N LEU A 60 -4.05 -30.02 -15.82
CA LEU A 60 -2.79 -29.28 -15.92
C LEU A 60 -1.64 -30.02 -15.21
N LEU A 61 -1.91 -30.62 -14.05
CA LEU A 61 -0.91 -31.40 -13.32
C LEU A 61 -0.54 -32.72 -14.02
N ILE A 62 -1.49 -33.34 -14.72
CA ILE A 62 -1.22 -34.53 -15.55
C ILE A 62 -0.38 -34.16 -16.76
N GLU A 63 -0.73 -33.08 -17.47
CA GLU A 63 0.02 -32.61 -18.63
C GLU A 63 1.45 -32.18 -18.28
N ALA A 64 1.64 -31.56 -17.10
CA ALA A 64 2.95 -31.21 -16.57
C ALA A 64 3.76 -32.43 -16.10
N GLY A 65 3.19 -33.64 -16.14
CA GLY A 65 3.84 -34.88 -15.68
C GLY A 65 3.99 -34.98 -14.16
N VAL A 66 3.34 -34.10 -13.40
CA VAL A 66 3.40 -34.05 -11.93
C VAL A 66 2.46 -35.09 -11.31
N LEU A 67 1.35 -35.38 -11.98
CA LEU A 67 0.30 -36.26 -11.48
C LEU A 67 -0.04 -37.36 -12.48
N GLN A 68 -0.34 -38.56 -11.98
CA GLN A 68 -0.90 -39.64 -12.80
C GLN A 68 -2.43 -39.63 -12.73
N GLN A 69 -3.09 -40.10 -13.80
CA GLN A 69 -4.56 -40.19 -13.87
C GLN A 69 -5.15 -40.95 -12.67
N ALA A 70 -4.55 -42.07 -12.27
CA ALA A 70 -5.00 -42.86 -11.13
C ALA A 70 -4.93 -42.08 -9.80
N THR A 71 -3.91 -41.23 -9.62
CA THR A 71 -3.74 -40.40 -8.42
C THR A 71 -4.75 -39.26 -8.38
N LEU A 72 -5.09 -38.67 -9.53
CA LEU A 72 -6.14 -37.66 -9.65
C LEU A 72 -7.52 -38.23 -9.25
N GLU A 73 -7.85 -39.42 -9.74
CA GLU A 73 -9.11 -40.10 -9.43
C GLU A 73 -9.26 -40.40 -7.94
N GLU A 74 -8.18 -40.81 -7.27
CA GLU A 74 -8.16 -41.00 -5.82
C GLU A 74 -8.32 -39.67 -5.07
N ALA A 75 -7.67 -38.59 -5.51
CA ALA A 75 -7.81 -37.27 -4.90
C ALA A 75 -9.24 -36.71 -5.04
N LEU A 76 -9.88 -36.90 -6.19
CA LEU A 76 -11.28 -36.50 -6.41
C LEU A 76 -12.26 -37.30 -5.55
N ARG A 77 -12.07 -38.63 -5.41
CA ARG A 77 -12.89 -39.46 -4.51
C ARG A 77 -12.77 -39.02 -3.05
N ARG A 78 -11.58 -38.59 -2.61
CA ARG A 78 -11.39 -38.00 -1.28
C ARG A 78 -12.04 -36.63 -1.14
N GLN A 79 -11.97 -35.80 -2.18
CA GLN A 79 -12.62 -34.48 -2.17
C GLN A 79 -14.14 -34.59 -2.02
N GLU A 80 -14.76 -35.58 -2.67
CA GLU A 80 -16.20 -35.83 -2.58
C GLU A 80 -16.65 -36.39 -1.23
N SER A 81 -15.77 -37.07 -0.50
CA SER A 81 -16.09 -37.68 0.79
C SER A 81 -15.75 -36.83 2.02
N GLU A 82 -14.96 -35.75 1.87
CA GLU A 82 -14.59 -34.85 2.97
C GLU A 82 -15.63 -33.72 3.22
N HIS A 83 -15.99 -33.52 4.50
CA HIS A 83 -16.84 -32.42 4.97
C HIS A 83 -16.22 -31.75 6.21
N PRO A 84 -15.85 -30.45 6.16
CA PRO A 84 -16.01 -29.51 5.04
C PRO A 84 -15.15 -29.86 3.83
N ARG A 85 -15.66 -29.58 2.63
CA ARG A 85 -15.00 -29.90 1.35
C ARG A 85 -13.69 -29.11 1.24
N ARG A 86 -12.56 -29.82 1.26
CA ARG A 86 -11.23 -29.25 1.00
C ARG A 86 -11.00 -29.06 -0.51
N SER A 87 -10.09 -28.16 -0.86
CA SER A 87 -9.72 -27.97 -2.27
C SER A 87 -8.93 -29.16 -2.81
N LEU A 88 -8.96 -29.35 -4.14
CA LEU A 88 -8.17 -30.41 -4.77
C LEU A 88 -6.65 -30.21 -4.51
N GLY A 89 -6.16 -28.96 -4.56
CA GLY A 89 -4.78 -28.63 -4.22
C GLY A 89 -4.39 -29.03 -2.79
N GLN A 90 -5.26 -28.78 -1.81
CA GLN A 90 -5.06 -29.22 -0.41
C GLN A 90 -4.90 -30.74 -0.29
N ILE A 91 -5.72 -31.48 -1.02
CA ILE A 91 -5.75 -32.94 -0.97
C ILE A 91 -4.48 -33.50 -1.62
N LEU A 92 -4.07 -32.94 -2.75
CA LEU A 92 -2.86 -33.36 -3.46
C LEU A 92 -1.58 -33.11 -2.64
N VAL A 93 -1.48 -31.97 -1.95
CA VAL A 93 -0.35 -31.69 -1.04
C VAL A 93 -0.38 -32.63 0.17
N ALA A 94 -1.56 -32.85 0.78
CA ALA A 94 -1.70 -33.76 1.92
C ALA A 94 -1.41 -35.23 1.56
N MET A 95 -1.70 -35.62 0.32
CA MET A 95 -1.36 -36.94 -0.23
C MET A 95 0.12 -37.05 -0.63
N ASN A 96 0.89 -35.96 -0.52
CA ASN A 96 2.27 -35.87 -1.00
C ASN A 96 2.40 -36.20 -2.50
N ALA A 97 1.32 -35.95 -3.26
CA ALA A 97 1.21 -36.24 -4.69
C ALA A 97 1.71 -35.07 -5.56
N ALA A 98 1.66 -33.85 -5.03
CA ALA A 98 2.23 -32.66 -5.65
C ALA A 98 2.66 -31.66 -4.57
N ASP A 99 3.78 -30.98 -4.79
CA ASP A 99 4.22 -29.91 -3.89
C ASP A 99 3.48 -28.59 -4.16
N SER A 100 3.30 -27.81 -3.11
CA SER A 100 2.60 -26.52 -3.11
C SER A 100 3.24 -25.54 -4.10
N GLU A 101 4.57 -25.45 -4.13
CA GLU A 101 5.30 -24.54 -5.03
C GLU A 101 5.08 -24.92 -6.51
N THR A 102 5.06 -26.22 -6.79
CA THR A 102 4.81 -26.73 -8.15
C THR A 102 3.38 -26.44 -8.60
N ILE A 103 2.40 -26.59 -7.71
CA ILE A 103 1.00 -26.25 -7.98
C ILE A 103 0.86 -24.76 -8.29
N TYR A 104 1.45 -23.88 -7.49
CA TYR A 104 1.38 -22.43 -7.71
C TYR A 104 2.01 -22.01 -9.04
N ARG A 105 3.18 -22.55 -9.38
CA ARG A 105 3.87 -22.26 -10.66
C ARG A 105 3.01 -22.65 -11.88
N ILE A 106 2.34 -23.80 -11.83
CA ILE A 106 1.47 -24.26 -12.92
C ILE A 106 0.24 -23.36 -13.06
N ILE A 107 -0.33 -22.91 -11.93
CA ILE A 107 -1.46 -21.99 -11.92
C ILE A 107 -1.06 -20.62 -12.49
N GLU A 108 0.09 -20.08 -12.08
CA GLU A 108 0.64 -18.82 -12.59
C GLU A 108 0.79 -18.84 -14.11
N GLN A 109 1.41 -19.90 -14.66
CA GLN A 109 1.54 -20.10 -16.11
C GLN A 109 0.19 -20.21 -16.83
N GLN A 110 -0.79 -20.88 -16.21
CA GLN A 110 -2.14 -20.98 -16.77
C GLN A 110 -2.86 -19.62 -16.78
N ILE A 111 -2.70 -18.82 -15.73
CA ILE A 111 -3.28 -17.48 -15.64
C ILE A 111 -2.69 -16.60 -16.74
N GLU A 112 -1.37 -16.56 -16.89
CA GLU A 112 -0.69 -15.79 -17.95
C GLU A 112 -1.22 -16.17 -19.33
N ARG A 113 -1.26 -17.48 -19.63
CA ARG A 113 -1.76 -17.97 -20.92
C ARG A 113 -3.21 -17.57 -21.17
N THR A 114 -4.05 -17.68 -20.15
CA THR A 114 -5.46 -17.29 -20.24
C THR A 114 -5.59 -15.79 -20.50
N VAL A 115 -4.81 -14.95 -19.80
CA VAL A 115 -4.80 -13.50 -20.02
C VAL A 115 -4.32 -13.16 -21.42
N TYR A 116 -3.28 -13.83 -21.93
CA TYR A 116 -2.81 -13.66 -23.30
C TYR A 116 -3.89 -13.94 -24.33
N ASP A 117 -4.62 -15.04 -24.17
CA ASP A 117 -5.71 -15.40 -25.08
C ASP A 117 -6.85 -14.36 -25.01
N LEU A 118 -7.22 -13.91 -23.81
CA LEU A 118 -8.32 -12.95 -23.63
C LEU A 118 -8.00 -11.53 -24.13
N VAL A 119 -6.75 -11.08 -24.05
CA VAL A 119 -6.32 -9.79 -24.61
C VAL A 119 -6.48 -9.75 -26.14
N THR A 120 -6.50 -10.91 -26.82
CA THR A 120 -6.75 -10.97 -28.26
C THR A 120 -8.21 -10.82 -28.67
N TRP A 121 -9.16 -10.86 -27.72
CA TRP A 121 -10.57 -10.71 -28.03
C TRP A 121 -10.86 -9.26 -28.41
N ASN A 122 -11.42 -9.05 -29.60
CA ASN A 122 -11.72 -7.74 -30.17
C ASN A 122 -13.21 -7.43 -30.28
N GLN A 123 -14.07 -8.38 -29.91
CA GLN A 123 -15.53 -8.27 -29.97
C GLN A 123 -16.15 -8.92 -28.74
N GLY A 124 -17.33 -8.44 -28.35
CA GLY A 124 -18.09 -8.98 -27.23
C GLY A 124 -18.34 -7.96 -26.11
N THR A 125 -18.74 -8.46 -24.95
CA THR A 125 -19.10 -7.66 -23.77
C THR A 125 -18.30 -8.09 -22.56
N PHE A 126 -18.07 -7.17 -21.64
CA PHE A 126 -17.45 -7.46 -20.37
C PHE A 126 -18.30 -6.93 -19.22
N HIS A 127 -18.21 -7.59 -18.07
CA HIS A 127 -18.87 -7.22 -16.83
C HIS A 127 -17.99 -7.57 -15.64
N PHE A 128 -17.71 -6.61 -14.78
CA PHE A 128 -16.91 -6.77 -13.58
C PHE A 128 -17.80 -6.57 -12.36
N ALA A 129 -17.92 -7.60 -11.52
CA ALA A 129 -18.66 -7.54 -10.27
C ALA A 129 -17.70 -7.28 -9.10
N LEU A 130 -17.91 -6.18 -8.36
CA LEU A 130 -17.19 -5.89 -7.11
C LEU A 130 -17.68 -6.83 -5.99
N ASP A 131 -16.75 -7.30 -5.15
CA ASP A 131 -16.97 -8.19 -3.99
C ASP A 131 -17.54 -9.58 -4.28
N ASP A 132 -17.68 -9.97 -5.56
CA ASP A 132 -17.99 -11.35 -5.96
C ASP A 132 -16.70 -12.08 -6.31
N LEU A 133 -15.79 -12.25 -5.33
CA LEU A 133 -14.74 -13.25 -5.44
C LEU A 133 -15.44 -14.61 -5.41
N LYS A 134 -15.90 -15.09 -6.58
CA LYS A 134 -16.39 -16.46 -6.66
C LYS A 134 -15.23 -17.37 -6.27
N PRO A 135 -15.34 -18.11 -5.16
CA PRO A 135 -14.36 -19.14 -4.85
C PRO A 135 -14.43 -20.14 -6.00
N ILE A 136 -13.32 -20.31 -6.72
CA ILE A 136 -13.17 -21.54 -7.49
C ILE A 136 -12.80 -22.57 -6.43
N ASP A 137 -13.74 -23.45 -6.11
CA ASP A 137 -13.66 -24.48 -5.07
C ASP A 137 -12.47 -25.48 -5.21
N ASP A 138 -11.55 -25.25 -6.15
CA ASP A 138 -10.48 -26.19 -6.50
C ASP A 138 -9.04 -25.74 -6.17
N ILE A 139 -8.79 -24.47 -5.80
CA ILE A 139 -7.42 -23.91 -5.78
C ILE A 139 -6.87 -23.60 -4.37
N ALA A 140 -7.71 -23.46 -3.34
CA ALA A 140 -7.25 -22.97 -2.04
C ALA A 140 -6.40 -24.00 -1.28
N VAL A 141 -5.06 -23.95 -1.40
CA VAL A 141 -4.14 -24.87 -0.68
C VAL A 141 -4.16 -24.58 0.84
N ILE A 142 -4.36 -23.34 1.28
CA ILE A 142 -4.58 -22.93 2.68
C ILE A 142 -5.48 -21.67 2.68
N PRO A 143 -6.47 -21.50 3.59
CA PRO A 143 -7.25 -20.26 3.68
C PRO A 143 -6.34 -19.05 3.93
N GLY A 144 -6.28 -18.11 2.98
CA GLY A 144 -5.48 -16.88 3.08
C GLY A 144 -4.09 -16.89 2.45
N ASP A 145 -3.58 -18.02 1.93
CA ASP A 145 -2.22 -18.10 1.34
C ASP A 145 -2.14 -17.92 -0.18
N VAL A 146 -3.25 -18.09 -0.90
CA VAL A 146 -3.30 -17.92 -2.37
C VAL A 146 -2.86 -16.50 -2.75
N ILE A 147 -3.24 -15.50 -1.96
CA ILE A 147 -2.93 -14.08 -2.19
C ILE A 147 -1.46 -13.75 -1.89
N ARG A 148 -0.77 -14.54 -1.04
CA ARG A 148 0.63 -14.29 -0.66
C ARG A 148 1.64 -14.90 -1.64
N HIS A 149 1.28 -16.00 -2.31
CA HIS A 149 2.20 -16.75 -3.17
C HIS A 149 1.96 -16.52 -4.66
N LEU A 150 0.75 -16.16 -5.11
CA LEU A 150 0.49 -15.68 -6.46
C LEU A 150 0.75 -14.17 -6.53
N ASN A 151 2.02 -13.77 -6.54
CA ASN A 151 2.42 -12.38 -6.71
C ASN A 151 2.54 -12.03 -8.20
N LEU A 152 1.50 -12.30 -8.97
CA LEU A 152 1.45 -12.01 -10.40
C LEU A 152 1.44 -10.48 -10.57
N ASP A 153 2.53 -9.92 -11.08
CA ASP A 153 2.55 -8.50 -11.45
C ASP A 153 1.69 -8.31 -12.69
N THR A 154 0.45 -7.87 -12.46
CA THR A 154 -0.54 -7.68 -13.51
C THR A 154 -0.07 -6.72 -14.60
N GLN A 155 0.82 -5.77 -14.28
CA GLN A 155 1.42 -4.89 -15.29
C GLN A 155 2.36 -5.65 -16.21
N MET A 156 3.22 -6.51 -15.66
CA MET A 156 4.16 -7.31 -16.44
C MET A 156 3.41 -8.27 -17.37
N VAL A 157 2.39 -8.96 -16.86
CA VAL A 157 1.57 -9.87 -17.68
C VAL A 157 0.84 -9.12 -18.79
N LEU A 158 0.35 -7.90 -18.54
CA LEU A 158 -0.28 -7.08 -19.58
C LEU A 158 0.72 -6.58 -20.62
N LEU A 159 1.90 -6.13 -20.20
CA LEU A 159 2.96 -5.69 -21.11
C LEU A 159 3.46 -6.83 -22.00
N ASP A 160 3.64 -8.03 -21.44
CA ASP A 160 4.00 -9.23 -22.18
C ASP A 160 2.86 -9.65 -23.12
N ALA A 161 1.60 -9.58 -22.69
CA ALA A 161 0.44 -9.87 -23.53
C ALA A 161 0.39 -8.97 -24.76
N LEU A 162 0.54 -7.66 -24.54
CA LEU A 162 0.54 -6.65 -25.60
C LEU A 162 1.74 -6.80 -26.53
N ARG A 163 2.93 -7.10 -25.99
CA ARG A 163 4.12 -7.38 -26.81
C ARG A 163 3.88 -8.59 -27.73
N ILE A 164 3.36 -9.69 -27.20
CA ILE A 164 3.07 -10.91 -27.97
C ILE A 164 2.00 -10.64 -29.04
N PHE A 165 0.98 -9.85 -28.71
CA PHE A 165 -0.05 -9.43 -29.66
C PHE A 165 0.52 -8.59 -30.81
N ASP A 166 1.34 -7.59 -30.49
CA ASP A 166 2.02 -6.74 -31.48
C ASP A 166 2.98 -7.53 -32.37
N GLU A 167 3.71 -8.50 -31.81
CA GLU A 167 4.58 -9.40 -32.57
C GLU A 167 3.79 -10.27 -33.55
N ARG A 168 2.64 -10.81 -33.13
CA ARG A 168 1.73 -11.56 -34.02
C ARG A 168 1.17 -10.67 -35.14
N ASN A 169 0.78 -9.43 -34.83
CA ASN A 169 0.29 -8.50 -35.84
C ASN A 169 1.39 -8.03 -36.81
N ARG A 170 2.63 -7.84 -36.34
CA ARG A 170 3.79 -7.56 -37.23
C ARG A 170 4.15 -8.74 -38.12
N GLY A 171 4.00 -9.98 -37.63
CA GLY A 171 4.20 -11.20 -38.41
C GLY A 171 3.17 -11.39 -39.54
N VAL A 172 1.95 -10.87 -39.36
CA VAL A 172 0.90 -10.89 -40.40
C VAL A 172 1.10 -9.77 -41.43
N GLY A 173 1.62 -8.62 -41.01
CA GLY A 173 1.89 -7.46 -41.89
C GLY A 173 3.11 -7.59 -42.84
N GLN A 174 4.03 -8.53 -42.59
CA GLN A 174 5.27 -8.68 -43.37
C GLN A 174 5.20 -9.66 -44.55
N ARG A 175 4.00 -10.12 -44.95
CA ARG A 175 3.83 -10.88 -46.20
C ARG A 175 3.50 -10.03 -47.44
N ASN A 176 3.22 -8.73 -47.28
CA ASN A 176 3.00 -7.82 -48.42
C ASN A 176 3.73 -6.49 -48.21
N GLY A 177 4.90 -6.34 -48.85
CA GLY A 177 5.59 -5.06 -49.00
C GLY A 177 7.06 -5.09 -48.62
N GLY A 178 7.94 -5.07 -49.63
CA GLY A 178 9.41 -4.99 -49.47
C GLY A 178 9.92 -3.69 -48.83
N PRO A 179 11.23 -3.62 -48.54
CA PRO A 179 11.77 -2.74 -47.49
C PRO A 179 11.98 -1.31 -47.99
N ALA A 180 11.41 -0.34 -47.27
CA ALA A 180 11.77 1.07 -47.37
C ALA A 180 12.67 1.45 -46.18
N SER A 181 13.84 1.98 -46.52
CA SER A 181 14.93 2.40 -45.65
C SER A 181 14.55 3.53 -44.68
N ALA A 182 14.97 3.40 -43.43
CA ALA A 182 14.94 4.47 -42.43
C ALA A 182 16.08 5.48 -42.67
N PRO A 183 15.85 6.79 -42.47
CA PRO A 183 16.90 7.80 -42.50
C PRO A 183 17.64 7.91 -41.14
N PRO A 184 18.88 8.43 -41.12
CA PRO A 184 19.77 8.36 -39.97
C PRO A 184 19.47 9.42 -38.90
N VAL A 185 19.71 9.03 -37.64
CA VAL A 185 19.59 9.86 -36.43
C VAL A 185 20.74 10.89 -36.40
N ALA A 186 20.38 12.18 -36.41
CA ALA A 186 21.33 13.28 -36.22
C ALA A 186 21.72 13.44 -34.74
N ALA A 187 23.01 13.67 -34.51
CA ALA A 187 23.63 13.83 -33.19
C ALA A 187 23.10 15.06 -32.43
N ARG A 188 22.83 14.88 -31.13
CA ARG A 188 22.56 15.97 -30.18
C ARG A 188 23.87 16.71 -29.82
N PRO A 189 23.87 18.04 -29.74
CA PRO A 189 24.99 18.81 -29.21
C PRO A 189 25.08 18.74 -27.67
N PRO A 190 26.26 19.00 -27.07
CA PRO A 190 26.49 18.86 -25.64
C PRO A 190 25.84 20.00 -24.84
N VAL A 191 25.35 19.64 -23.65
CA VAL A 191 24.75 20.55 -22.67
C VAL A 191 25.86 21.42 -22.03
N PRO A 192 25.71 22.75 -21.94
CA PRO A 192 26.66 23.59 -21.22
C PRO A 192 26.50 23.45 -19.70
N ALA A 193 27.63 23.45 -18.99
CA ALA A 193 27.71 23.36 -17.55
C ALA A 193 27.09 24.58 -16.84
N THR A 194 26.20 24.33 -15.89
CA THR A 194 25.58 25.34 -15.03
C THR A 194 26.59 25.89 -14.00
N PRO A 195 26.62 27.20 -13.71
CA PRO A 195 27.51 27.77 -12.70
C PRO A 195 27.07 27.39 -11.27
N ALA A 196 28.07 27.23 -10.40
CA ALA A 196 27.90 27.03 -8.97
C ALA A 196 27.05 28.14 -8.33
N SER A 197 25.93 27.76 -7.71
CA SER A 197 25.14 28.67 -6.89
C SER A 197 25.70 28.72 -5.46
N GLN A 198 25.94 29.96 -5.03
CA GLN A 198 26.49 30.33 -3.74
C GLN A 198 25.52 29.99 -2.60
N GLY A 199 26.11 29.71 -1.44
CA GLY A 199 25.44 29.15 -0.27
C GLY A 199 24.18 29.87 0.17
N ARG A 200 23.11 29.08 0.33
CA ARG A 200 22.00 29.40 1.22
C ARG A 200 22.15 28.58 2.48
N SER A 201 22.14 29.28 3.60
CA SER A 201 22.15 28.77 4.98
C SER A 201 21.13 27.65 5.19
N ALA A 202 21.57 26.57 5.83
CA ALA A 202 20.72 25.47 6.28
C ALA A 202 19.56 25.98 7.16
N PRO A 203 18.32 25.50 6.98
CA PRO A 203 17.26 25.82 7.91
C PRO A 203 17.52 25.10 9.25
N THR A 204 17.52 25.90 10.31
CA THR A 204 17.49 25.46 11.71
C THR A 204 16.29 24.54 11.94
N PRO A 205 16.42 23.41 12.64
CA PRO A 205 15.26 22.55 12.92
C PRO A 205 14.30 23.30 13.85
N ALA A 206 13.08 23.53 13.36
CA ALA A 206 11.99 24.06 14.15
C ALA A 206 11.62 23.05 15.25
N ASN A 207 11.61 23.56 16.49
CA ASN A 207 11.13 22.86 17.67
C ASN A 207 9.67 22.42 17.52
N GLY A 208 9.36 21.25 18.11
CA GLY A 208 8.00 20.89 18.52
C GLY A 208 7.32 19.82 17.67
N VAL A 209 7.85 18.60 17.66
CA VAL A 209 7.02 17.41 17.40
C VAL A 209 6.45 16.96 18.75
N PRO A 210 5.12 16.90 18.93
CA PRO A 210 4.53 16.30 20.12
C PRO A 210 4.98 14.83 20.20
N LEU A 211 5.45 14.43 21.39
CA LEU A 211 5.82 13.06 21.72
C LEU A 211 4.68 12.10 21.32
N LEU A 212 4.98 11.17 20.41
CA LEU A 212 4.14 9.99 20.18
C LEU A 212 3.93 9.24 21.51
N PRO A 213 2.75 8.65 21.75
CA PRO A 213 2.50 7.85 22.95
C PRO A 213 3.51 6.70 23.09
N ASP A 214 3.89 6.46 24.34
CA ASP A 214 4.83 5.47 24.89
C ASP A 214 4.52 4.02 24.44
N GLU A 215 5.04 3.54 23.30
CA GLU A 215 4.83 2.13 22.91
C GLU A 215 5.91 1.52 22.00
N ALA A 216 7.19 1.80 22.29
CA ALA A 216 8.34 0.90 22.02
C ALA A 216 9.62 1.52 22.61
N ARG A 217 9.76 1.55 23.94
CA ARG A 217 11.04 1.95 24.55
C ARG A 217 12.14 1.01 24.06
N THR A 218 13.25 1.60 23.59
CA THR A 218 14.40 0.82 23.13
C THR A 218 14.82 -0.13 24.25
N ARG A 219 14.96 -1.43 23.96
CA ARG A 219 15.28 -2.43 24.99
C ARG A 219 16.76 -2.77 25.00
N LEU A 220 17.36 -2.70 26.19
CA LEU A 220 18.72 -3.14 26.47
C LEU A 220 18.69 -4.45 27.27
N GLN A 221 19.16 -5.52 26.65
CA GLN A 221 19.32 -6.83 27.27
C GLN A 221 20.74 -6.97 27.82
N VAL A 222 20.89 -7.11 29.14
CA VAL A 222 22.19 -7.20 29.79
C VAL A 222 22.48 -8.66 30.15
N VAL A 223 23.55 -9.20 29.57
CA VAL A 223 24.11 -10.52 29.90
C VAL A 223 25.36 -10.29 30.74
N SER A 224 25.15 -10.19 32.06
CA SER A 224 26.22 -10.15 33.05
C SER A 224 25.82 -10.95 34.28
N GLY A 225 26.76 -11.69 34.84
CA GLY A 225 26.65 -12.31 36.16
C GLY A 225 26.76 -11.32 37.32
N ASP A 226 27.29 -10.10 37.11
CA ASP A 226 27.18 -9.02 38.10
C ASP A 226 25.76 -8.45 38.06
N ARG A 227 24.98 -8.78 39.10
CA ARG A 227 23.59 -8.32 39.24
C ARG A 227 23.49 -6.80 39.33
N ALA A 228 24.49 -6.13 39.91
CA ALA A 228 24.47 -4.69 40.14
C ALA A 228 24.71 -3.86 38.87
N ILE A 229 25.18 -4.45 37.77
CA ILE A 229 25.41 -3.70 36.52
C ILE A 229 24.10 -3.37 35.82
N ALA A 230 23.16 -4.32 35.77
CA ALA A 230 21.86 -4.08 35.18
C ALA A 230 21.10 -2.99 35.94
N ASP A 231 21.15 -3.00 37.28
CA ASP A 231 20.51 -1.99 38.13
C ASP A 231 21.14 -0.60 37.95
N ARG A 232 22.48 -0.52 37.90
CA ARG A 232 23.20 0.73 37.62
C ARG A 232 22.90 1.29 36.23
N LEU A 233 22.78 0.43 35.22
CA LEU A 233 22.41 0.84 33.86
C LEU A 233 20.95 1.29 33.79
N ALA A 234 20.04 0.63 34.50
CA ALA A 234 18.64 1.04 34.59
C ALA A 234 18.49 2.40 35.27
N GLN A 235 19.28 2.68 36.32
CA GLN A 235 19.31 3.99 36.97
C GLN A 235 19.91 5.09 36.07
N ALA A 236 20.95 4.77 35.28
CA ALA A 236 21.61 5.72 34.41
C ALA A 236 20.85 6.00 33.09
N LEU A 237 19.95 5.08 32.70
CA LEU A 237 19.14 5.14 31.48
C LEU A 237 17.64 4.97 31.82
N PRO A 238 17.00 5.94 32.49
CA PRO A 238 15.56 5.89 32.81
C PRO A 238 14.66 5.88 31.56
N GLU A 239 15.17 6.34 30.42
CA GLU A 239 14.46 6.44 29.14
C GLU A 239 14.27 5.10 28.41
N ILE A 240 14.87 4.00 28.89
CA ILE A 240 14.85 2.69 28.23
C ILE A 240 14.40 1.56 29.14
N THR A 241 14.08 0.42 28.54
CA THR A 241 13.83 -0.82 29.27
C THR A 241 15.10 -1.64 29.36
N VAL A 242 15.73 -1.67 30.54
CA VAL A 242 16.89 -2.54 30.83
C VAL A 242 16.38 -3.86 31.40
N ALA A 243 16.73 -4.98 30.77
CA ALA A 243 16.35 -6.32 31.21
C ALA A 243 17.59 -7.21 31.31
N ARG A 244 17.79 -7.85 32.45
CA ARG A 244 18.82 -8.88 32.60
C ARG A 244 18.33 -10.18 31.98
N VAL A 245 19.13 -10.78 31.10
CA VAL A 245 18.79 -12.03 30.40
C VAL A 245 19.95 -13.02 30.43
N SER A 246 19.65 -14.30 30.24
CA SER A 246 20.67 -15.32 30.05
C SER A 246 21.28 -15.22 28.65
N LEU A 247 22.47 -15.78 28.43
CA LEU A 247 23.07 -15.82 27.08
C LEU A 247 22.17 -16.55 26.06
N ARG A 248 21.36 -17.51 26.51
CA ARG A 248 20.44 -18.27 25.65
C ARG A 248 19.26 -17.44 25.15
N ASP A 249 18.78 -16.52 25.98
CA ASP A 249 17.60 -15.69 25.70
C ASP A 249 17.99 -14.33 25.07
N ALA A 250 19.28 -14.01 25.10
CA ALA A 250 19.83 -12.80 24.52
C ALA A 250 19.52 -12.71 23.02
N GLY A 251 19.15 -11.51 22.56
CA GLY A 251 18.87 -11.22 21.16
C GLY A 251 17.48 -11.63 20.67
N THR A 252 16.66 -12.28 21.50
CA THR A 252 15.25 -12.56 21.19
C THR A 252 14.38 -11.34 21.56
N PRO A 253 13.68 -10.69 20.61
CA PRO A 253 12.71 -9.66 20.94
C PRO A 253 11.42 -10.26 21.52
N PRO A 254 10.74 -9.57 22.45
CA PRO A 254 9.35 -9.86 22.81
C PRO A 254 8.41 -9.72 21.58
N PRO A 255 7.23 -10.38 21.59
CA PRO A 255 6.24 -10.24 20.53
C PRO A 255 5.83 -8.78 20.33
N GLY A 256 5.98 -8.26 19.10
CA GLY A 256 5.62 -6.88 18.76
C GLY A 256 6.69 -5.82 19.08
N GLU A 257 7.83 -6.19 19.69
CA GLU A 257 8.91 -5.24 20.00
C GLU A 257 10.05 -5.27 18.94
N PRO A 258 10.76 -4.14 18.74
CA PRO A 258 11.92 -4.10 17.84
C PRO A 258 13.07 -4.97 18.37
N PRO A 259 14.00 -5.43 17.50
CA PRO A 259 15.14 -6.25 17.93
C PRO A 259 15.93 -5.59 19.08
N PRO A 260 16.29 -6.30 20.15
CA PRO A 260 16.94 -5.68 21.30
C PRO A 260 18.41 -5.31 21.01
N LEU A 261 18.92 -4.34 21.76
CA LEU A 261 20.36 -4.15 21.95
C LEU A 261 20.83 -5.09 23.06
N VAL A 262 21.93 -5.80 22.85
CA VAL A 262 22.45 -6.78 23.82
C VAL A 262 23.79 -6.30 24.33
N LEU A 263 23.94 -6.11 25.63
CA LEU A 263 25.23 -5.85 26.29
C LEU A 263 25.78 -7.15 26.88
N LEU A 264 26.92 -7.61 26.39
CA LEU A 264 27.63 -8.78 26.88
C LEU A 264 28.79 -8.36 27.80
N ASP A 265 28.79 -8.82 29.05
CA ASP A 265 29.91 -8.61 29.98
C ASP A 265 30.97 -9.71 29.79
N MET A 266 31.96 -9.45 28.93
CA MET A 266 33.00 -10.41 28.57
C MET A 266 34.09 -10.59 29.65
N ARG A 267 33.98 -9.91 30.79
CA ARG A 267 34.92 -10.07 31.91
C ARG A 267 34.70 -11.38 32.68
N GLN A 268 33.61 -12.08 32.40
CA GLN A 268 33.23 -13.30 33.10
C GLN A 268 33.86 -14.54 32.48
N ARG A 269 34.38 -15.45 33.33
CA ARG A 269 34.83 -16.79 32.94
C ARG A 269 33.64 -17.61 32.43
N GLY A 270 33.28 -17.43 31.16
CA GLY A 270 32.13 -18.08 30.52
C GLY A 270 31.61 -17.37 29.25
N LEU A 271 31.96 -16.10 29.06
CA LEU A 271 31.63 -15.34 27.85
C LEU A 271 32.92 -15.15 27.02
N ALA A 272 33.15 -16.07 26.08
CA ALA A 272 34.30 -16.06 25.19
C ALA A 272 33.95 -15.40 23.84
N LEU A 273 34.95 -15.18 22.98
CA LEU A 273 34.76 -14.71 21.60
C LEU A 273 33.74 -15.57 20.83
N ASP A 274 33.71 -16.88 21.09
CA ASP A 274 32.75 -17.81 20.50
C ASP A 274 31.29 -17.48 20.84
N SER A 275 31.03 -16.92 22.02
CA SER A 275 29.68 -16.51 22.45
C SER A 275 29.16 -15.33 21.61
N VAL A 276 30.02 -14.39 21.24
CA VAL A 276 29.68 -13.25 20.37
C VAL A 276 29.35 -13.77 18.97
N SER A 277 30.21 -14.62 18.42
CA SER A 277 30.03 -15.24 17.09
C SER A 277 28.79 -16.14 17.04
N ALA A 278 28.49 -16.88 18.10
CA ALA A 278 27.29 -17.72 18.20
C ALA A 278 26.02 -16.88 18.28
N LEU A 279 26.02 -15.81 19.10
CA LEU A 279 24.87 -14.91 19.23
C LEU A 279 24.57 -14.18 17.92
N ARG A 280 25.61 -13.69 17.22
CA ARG A 280 25.45 -13.05 15.91
C ARG A 280 24.85 -13.99 14.86
N ARG A 281 25.30 -15.26 14.84
CA ARG A 281 24.76 -16.29 13.93
C ARG A 281 23.31 -16.65 14.25
N ALA A 282 22.99 -16.83 15.53
CA ALA A 282 21.65 -17.21 15.96
C ALA A 282 20.64 -16.05 15.84
N ARG A 283 21.09 -14.81 16.04
CA ARG A 283 20.25 -13.60 16.12
C ARG A 283 20.85 -12.45 15.29
N PRO A 284 20.79 -12.55 13.94
CA PRO A 284 21.46 -11.58 13.05
C PRO A 284 20.90 -10.15 13.11
N ARG A 285 19.69 -9.97 13.68
CA ARG A 285 19.03 -8.65 13.83
C ARG A 285 19.31 -7.99 15.18
N ALA A 286 19.97 -8.68 16.11
CA ALA A 286 20.32 -8.11 17.41
C ALA A 286 21.64 -7.34 17.32
N SER A 287 21.69 -6.16 17.95
CA SER A 287 22.90 -5.34 17.98
C SER A 287 23.69 -5.66 19.25
N ILE A 288 24.91 -6.17 19.11
CA ILE A 288 25.72 -6.67 20.23
C ILE A 288 26.74 -5.62 20.65
N LEU A 289 26.67 -5.17 21.90
CA LEU A 289 27.71 -4.39 22.57
C LEU A 289 28.49 -5.32 23.51
N ALA A 290 29.82 -5.25 23.47
CA ALA A 290 30.69 -6.05 24.32
C ALA A 290 31.40 -5.15 25.32
N MET A 291 31.27 -5.46 26.61
CA MET A 291 32.02 -4.83 27.69
C MET A 291 33.24 -5.66 28.03
N VAL A 292 34.42 -5.06 27.99
CA VAL A 292 35.71 -5.74 28.14
C VAL A 292 36.62 -5.02 29.13
N ASP A 293 37.62 -5.74 29.66
CA ASP A 293 38.66 -5.13 30.49
C ASP A 293 39.66 -4.30 29.64
N PRO A 294 40.33 -3.28 30.22
CA PRO A 294 41.26 -2.38 29.52
C PRO A 294 42.51 -3.01 28.88
N GLY A 295 42.64 -4.34 28.85
CA GLY A 295 43.75 -5.07 28.21
C GLY A 295 43.30 -6.26 27.35
N ALA A 296 41.99 -6.40 27.09
CA ALA A 296 41.46 -7.47 26.24
C ALA A 296 41.75 -7.24 24.75
N GLN A 297 41.79 -8.31 23.95
CA GLN A 297 41.95 -8.24 22.49
C GLN A 297 40.68 -7.72 21.81
N GLN A 298 40.45 -6.40 21.85
CA GLN A 298 39.24 -5.74 21.35
C GLN A 298 38.99 -6.01 19.85
N GLU A 299 40.07 -6.08 19.05
CA GLU A 299 40.03 -6.38 17.62
C GLU A 299 39.27 -7.68 17.32
N LYS A 300 39.60 -8.76 18.05
CA LYS A 300 38.95 -10.07 17.88
C LYS A 300 37.47 -10.05 18.25
N VAL A 301 37.07 -9.17 19.16
CA VAL A 301 35.66 -9.03 19.58
C VAL A 301 34.84 -8.35 18.47
N TYR A 302 35.43 -7.37 17.77
CA TYR A 302 34.84 -6.80 16.56
C TYR A 302 34.77 -7.81 15.41
N GLU A 303 35.83 -8.60 15.19
CA GLU A 303 35.84 -9.68 14.18
C GLU A 303 34.76 -10.74 14.45
N ALA A 304 34.55 -11.09 15.73
CA ALA A 304 33.47 -11.97 16.17
C ALA A 304 32.07 -11.37 15.95
N GLY A 305 32.00 -10.06 15.69
CA GLY A 305 30.79 -9.37 15.23
C GLY A 305 30.07 -8.54 16.27
N ALA A 306 30.77 -8.07 17.30
CA ALA A 306 30.26 -6.99 18.14
C ALA A 306 30.11 -5.71 17.31
N LEU A 307 29.02 -4.98 17.53
CA LEU A 307 28.78 -3.65 16.96
C LEU A 307 29.66 -2.59 17.64
N ALA A 308 29.89 -2.74 18.94
CA ALA A 308 30.72 -1.84 19.73
C ALA A 308 31.41 -2.61 20.86
N VAL A 309 32.65 -2.24 21.15
CA VAL A 309 33.44 -2.76 22.28
C VAL A 309 33.75 -1.59 23.19
N VAL A 310 33.40 -1.71 24.48
CA VAL A 310 33.46 -0.61 25.44
C VAL A 310 34.20 -1.07 26.71
N PRO A 311 35.09 -0.23 27.28
CA PRO A 311 35.67 -0.50 28.60
C PRO A 311 34.59 -0.58 29.68
N CYS A 312 34.89 -1.23 30.82
CA CYS A 312 33.94 -1.44 31.91
C CYS A 312 33.57 -0.19 32.74
N GLU A 313 33.73 1.00 32.18
CA GLU A 313 33.34 2.26 32.78
C GLU A 313 31.87 2.56 32.45
N LEU A 314 31.04 2.68 33.48
CA LEU A 314 29.60 2.88 33.33
C LEU A 314 29.26 4.07 32.42
N GLY A 315 29.98 5.18 32.55
CA GLY A 315 29.79 6.37 31.72
C GLY A 315 30.03 6.11 30.23
N LEU A 316 31.06 5.34 29.88
CA LEU A 316 31.36 4.98 28.49
C LEU A 316 30.32 4.00 27.93
N VAL A 317 29.86 3.03 28.72
CA VAL A 317 28.80 2.10 28.31
C VAL A 317 27.50 2.84 28.01
N VAL A 318 27.12 3.78 28.88
CA VAL A 318 25.92 4.63 28.71
C VAL A 318 26.04 5.52 27.47
N ALA A 319 27.19 6.19 27.28
CA ALA A 319 27.42 7.05 26.12
C ALA A 319 27.41 6.26 24.80
N CYS A 320 28.07 5.10 24.78
CA CYS A 320 28.09 4.20 23.64
C CYS A 320 26.69 3.72 23.29
N PHE A 321 25.92 3.26 24.28
CA PHE A 321 24.54 2.83 24.09
C PHE A 321 23.69 3.96 23.49
N ARG A 322 23.72 5.17 24.06
CA ARG A 322 22.95 6.31 23.55
C ARG A 322 23.29 6.63 22.10
N SER A 323 24.57 6.61 21.75
CA SER A 323 25.03 6.83 20.37
C SER A 323 24.50 5.76 19.41
N VAL A 324 24.62 4.48 19.79
CA VAL A 324 24.13 3.35 18.99
C VAL A 324 22.61 3.38 18.84
N ALA A 325 21.88 3.63 19.93
CA ALA A 325 20.43 3.72 19.93
C ALA A 325 19.95 4.86 19.03
N ARG A 326 20.56 6.04 19.12
CA ARG A 326 20.24 7.20 18.26
C ARG A 326 20.52 6.92 16.79
N ASN A 327 21.71 6.40 16.46
CA ASN A 327 22.07 6.08 15.08
C ASN A 327 21.11 5.03 14.46
N ARG A 328 20.72 4.03 15.28
CA ARG A 328 19.71 3.05 14.86
C ARG A 328 18.34 3.70 14.63
N GLN A 329 17.93 4.62 15.51
CA GLN A 329 16.69 5.36 15.35
C GLN A 329 16.73 6.21 14.08
N ASP A 330 17.84 6.89 13.79
CA ASP A 330 18.03 7.71 12.60
C ASP A 330 18.02 6.88 11.30
N LEU A 331 18.64 5.70 11.28
CA LEU A 331 18.60 4.76 10.15
C LEU A 331 17.18 4.22 9.90
N MET A 332 16.47 3.86 10.97
CA MET A 332 15.08 3.40 10.86
C MET A 332 14.14 4.53 10.42
N THR A 333 14.35 5.75 10.92
CA THR A 333 13.56 6.95 10.55
C THR A 333 13.88 7.42 9.13
N GLY A 334 15.13 7.26 8.67
CA GLY A 334 15.55 7.56 7.31
C GLY A 334 14.95 6.61 6.27
N GLY A 335 14.89 5.30 6.58
CA GLY A 335 14.17 4.32 5.77
C GLY A 335 12.67 4.62 5.68
N LEU A 336 12.04 4.92 6.82
CA LEU A 336 10.62 5.33 6.87
C LEU A 336 10.35 6.63 6.10
N ARG A 337 11.29 7.59 6.07
CA ARG A 337 11.16 8.81 5.24
C ARG A 337 11.24 8.50 3.75
N ALA A 338 12.19 7.69 3.30
CA ALA A 338 12.31 7.32 1.89
C ALA A 338 11.08 6.51 1.42
N ASP A 339 10.60 5.58 2.23
CA ASP A 339 9.41 4.78 1.95
C ASP A 339 8.13 5.63 1.96
N ARG A 340 8.00 6.57 2.90
CA ARG A 340 6.87 7.52 2.95
C ARG A 340 6.91 8.51 1.78
N ILE A 341 8.09 8.99 1.39
CA ILE A 341 8.25 9.84 0.20
C ILE A 341 7.87 9.05 -1.06
N ASN A 342 8.35 7.82 -1.21
CA ASN A 342 8.00 6.96 -2.35
C ASN A 342 6.51 6.61 -2.39
N ALA A 343 5.89 6.32 -1.24
CA ALA A 343 4.46 6.09 -1.12
C ALA A 343 3.66 7.37 -1.47
N ASN A 344 4.09 8.53 -0.99
CA ASN A 344 3.45 9.82 -1.30
C ASN A 344 3.57 10.16 -2.79
N PHE A 345 4.73 9.91 -3.41
CA PHE A 345 4.93 10.07 -4.86
C PHE A 345 4.10 9.08 -5.69
N ALA A 346 3.95 7.83 -5.23
CA ALA A 346 3.08 6.85 -5.86
C ALA A 346 1.61 7.29 -5.77
N LYS A 347 1.18 7.80 -4.61
CA LYS A 347 -0.16 8.36 -4.38
C LYS A 347 -0.42 9.57 -5.28
N LEU A 348 0.53 10.50 -5.35
CA LEU A 348 0.54 11.63 -6.30
C LEU A 348 0.39 11.19 -7.75
N ARG A 349 1.20 10.21 -8.18
CA ARG A 349 1.18 9.69 -9.56
C ARG A 349 -0.15 9.02 -9.88
N ARG A 350 -0.77 8.34 -8.90
CA ARG A 350 -2.12 7.79 -8.99
C ARG A 350 -3.17 8.89 -9.13
N ILE A 351 -3.15 9.90 -8.27
CA ILE A 351 -4.09 11.04 -8.30
C ILE A 351 -4.06 11.71 -9.69
N VAL A 352 -2.86 12.03 -10.19
CA VAL A 352 -2.69 12.67 -11.50
C VAL A 352 -3.08 11.73 -12.65
N GLY A 353 -2.81 10.43 -12.53
CA GLY A 353 -3.18 9.42 -13.52
C GLY A 353 -4.70 9.23 -13.64
N ASP A 354 -5.37 9.04 -12.50
CA ASP A 354 -6.80 8.80 -12.40
C ASP A 354 -7.59 9.99 -12.98
N LEU A 355 -7.14 11.22 -12.70
CA LEU A 355 -7.81 12.46 -13.12
C LEU A 355 -7.51 12.87 -14.56
N ARG A 356 -6.35 12.47 -15.14
CA ARG A 356 -6.01 12.73 -16.55
C ARG A 356 -6.71 11.78 -17.53
N SER A 357 -7.26 10.66 -17.05
CA SER A 357 -7.87 9.60 -17.88
C SER A 357 -9.23 9.96 -18.52
N GLY A 358 -9.85 11.09 -18.15
CA GLY A 358 -10.93 11.70 -18.94
C GLY A 358 -12.26 10.95 -18.99
N LEU A 359 -12.63 10.15 -17.97
CA LEU A 359 -13.91 9.45 -17.90
C LEU A 359 -14.96 10.23 -17.07
N ILE A 360 -16.15 10.40 -17.66
CA ILE A 360 -17.49 10.84 -17.16
C ILE A 360 -17.56 11.40 -15.72
N SER A 361 -18.00 12.67 -15.61
CA SER A 361 -18.36 13.50 -14.43
C SER A 361 -18.68 12.86 -13.06
N THR A 362 -19.19 11.63 -12.99
CA THR A 362 -19.50 10.92 -11.73
C THR A 362 -18.28 10.21 -11.12
N THR A 363 -17.26 9.88 -11.90
CA THR A 363 -16.04 9.19 -11.44
C THR A 363 -15.06 10.13 -10.75
N ILE A 364 -15.04 11.42 -11.11
CA ILE A 364 -14.11 12.42 -10.56
C ILE A 364 -14.42 12.69 -9.08
N SER A 365 -15.70 12.87 -8.72
CA SER A 365 -16.12 13.00 -7.32
C SER A 365 -15.78 11.75 -6.50
N LEU A 366 -16.01 10.56 -7.08
CA LEU A 366 -15.74 9.29 -6.40
C LEU A 366 -14.23 9.04 -6.24
N SER A 367 -13.43 9.38 -7.25
CA SER A 367 -11.97 9.29 -7.20
C SER A 367 -11.41 10.22 -6.13
N LEU A 368 -11.84 11.49 -6.11
CA LEU A 368 -11.46 12.44 -5.05
C LEU A 368 -11.83 11.90 -3.67
N MET A 369 -13.05 11.41 -3.48
CA MET A 369 -13.49 10.87 -2.19
C MET A 369 -12.74 9.59 -1.79
N ASN A 370 -12.35 8.74 -2.75
CA ASN A 370 -11.51 7.58 -2.48
C ASN A 370 -10.11 8.00 -2.01
N ILE A 371 -9.48 8.96 -2.69
CA ILE A 371 -8.17 9.50 -2.31
C ILE A 371 -8.22 10.08 -0.88
N ILE A 372 -9.29 10.82 -0.57
CA ILE A 372 -9.47 11.41 0.76
C ILE A 372 -9.70 10.32 1.81
N SER A 373 -10.45 9.25 1.50
CA SER A 373 -10.71 8.13 2.42
C SER A 373 -9.48 7.33 2.84
N GLU A 374 -8.38 7.42 2.08
CA GLU A 374 -7.11 6.80 2.48
C GLU A 374 -6.42 7.54 3.63
N SER A 375 -6.69 8.84 3.80
CA SER A 375 -6.02 9.71 4.77
C SER A 375 -6.91 10.13 5.95
N VAL A 376 -8.23 10.12 5.80
CA VAL A 376 -9.18 10.54 6.84
C VAL A 376 -10.30 9.54 7.04
N GLU A 377 -10.88 9.48 8.24
CA GLU A 377 -11.96 8.53 8.54
C GLU A 377 -13.34 8.97 8.03
N ARG A 378 -13.58 10.28 7.95
CA ARG A 378 -14.87 10.83 7.54
C ARG A 378 -14.68 12.03 6.62
N ALA A 379 -15.48 12.09 5.57
CA ALA A 379 -15.54 13.27 4.72
C ALA A 379 -16.92 13.45 4.08
N VAL A 380 -17.25 14.70 3.75
CA VAL A 380 -18.48 15.10 3.06
C VAL A 380 -18.12 16.02 1.90
N LEU A 381 -18.46 15.62 0.68
CA LEU A 381 -18.36 16.41 -0.53
C LEU A 381 -19.63 17.23 -0.74
N LEU A 382 -19.48 18.55 -0.80
CA LEU A 382 -20.53 19.55 -0.96
C LEU A 382 -20.36 20.24 -2.32
N LEU A 383 -21.38 20.18 -3.17
CA LEU A 383 -21.41 20.90 -4.44
C LEU A 383 -21.96 22.32 -4.25
N VAL A 384 -21.33 23.29 -4.89
CA VAL A 384 -21.77 24.70 -4.86
C VAL A 384 -22.90 24.91 -5.86
N ARG A 385 -24.08 25.33 -5.39
CA ARG A 385 -25.23 25.72 -6.22
C ARG A 385 -25.65 27.16 -5.91
N ARG A 386 -26.49 27.74 -6.79
CA ARG A 386 -27.00 29.12 -6.62
C ARG A 386 -27.74 29.35 -5.30
N GLU A 387 -28.43 28.33 -4.80
CA GLU A 387 -29.29 28.41 -3.61
C GLU A 387 -28.63 27.88 -2.32
N GLY A 388 -27.38 27.38 -2.38
CA GLY A 388 -26.78 26.68 -1.24
C GLY A 388 -25.68 25.69 -1.62
N LEU A 389 -25.00 25.18 -0.60
CA LEU A 389 -24.16 23.99 -0.71
C LEU A 389 -25.03 22.74 -0.56
N THR A 390 -24.90 21.80 -1.49
CA THR A 390 -25.65 20.53 -1.46
C THR A 390 -24.71 19.35 -1.33
N ALA A 391 -24.96 18.44 -0.39
CA ALA A 391 -24.15 17.23 -0.27
C ALA A 391 -24.30 16.33 -1.51
N LEU A 392 -23.17 15.99 -2.12
CA LEU A 392 -23.05 15.12 -3.29
C LEU A 392 -22.65 13.69 -2.88
N GLY A 393 -21.84 13.55 -1.85
CA GLY A 393 -21.40 12.26 -1.33
C GLY A 393 -20.69 12.40 0.02
N ALA A 394 -20.63 11.31 0.77
CA ALA A 394 -19.92 11.27 2.05
C ALA A 394 -19.47 9.83 2.34
N PHE A 395 -18.45 9.69 3.18
CA PHE A 395 -18.06 8.40 3.77
C PHE A 395 -17.77 8.57 5.27
N GLY A 396 -17.71 7.45 5.98
CA GLY A 396 -17.54 7.41 7.42
C GLY A 396 -18.87 7.43 8.18
N ASN A 397 -18.78 7.40 9.50
CA ASN A 397 -19.94 7.22 10.38
C ASN A 397 -20.16 8.45 11.29
N SER A 398 -21.43 8.76 11.55
CA SER A 398 -21.82 9.71 12.60
C SER A 398 -21.42 9.18 14.00
N PRO A 399 -21.48 10.02 15.05
CA PRO A 399 -21.23 9.55 16.42
C PRO A 399 -22.18 8.44 16.86
N GLY A 400 -23.37 8.36 16.27
CA GLY A 400 -24.35 7.29 16.51
C GLY A 400 -24.09 6.01 15.71
N GLY A 401 -22.97 5.90 14.98
CA GLY A 401 -22.61 4.73 14.17
C GLY A 401 -23.33 4.63 12.82
N GLN A 402 -24.25 5.55 12.51
CA GLN A 402 -24.95 5.56 11.23
C GLN A 402 -24.07 6.10 10.09
N PRO A 403 -24.12 5.52 8.88
CA PRO A 403 -23.32 5.98 7.74
C PRO A 403 -23.65 7.43 7.34
N LEU A 404 -22.62 8.28 7.22
CA LEU A 404 -22.77 9.68 6.80
C LEU A 404 -23.33 9.81 5.38
N ALA A 405 -23.06 8.84 4.50
CA ALA A 405 -23.62 8.80 3.14
C ALA A 405 -25.16 8.80 3.12
N GLN A 406 -25.80 8.22 4.14
CA GLN A 406 -27.25 8.19 4.27
C GLN A 406 -27.77 9.46 4.93
N LEU A 407 -27.11 9.92 5.98
CA LEU A 407 -27.52 11.08 6.78
C LEU A 407 -27.37 12.41 6.05
N THR A 408 -26.36 12.54 5.20
CA THR A 408 -26.10 13.76 4.43
C THR A 408 -26.95 13.87 3.16
N ARG A 409 -27.75 12.83 2.82
CA ARG A 409 -28.58 12.86 1.62
C ARG A 409 -29.65 13.95 1.71
N GLY A 410 -29.60 14.90 0.77
CA GLY A 410 -30.54 16.04 0.76
C GLY A 410 -30.17 17.18 1.71
N LEU A 411 -29.00 17.11 2.37
CA LEU A 411 -28.45 18.21 3.15
C LEU A 411 -28.22 19.43 2.26
N LYS A 412 -28.74 20.58 2.71
CA LYS A 412 -28.52 21.89 2.11
C LYS A 412 -27.99 22.85 3.17
N ILE A 413 -26.93 23.57 2.86
CA ILE A 413 -26.36 24.62 3.71
C ILE A 413 -26.50 25.96 2.98
N ASP A 414 -27.08 26.94 3.66
CA ASP A 414 -27.30 28.28 3.11
C ASP A 414 -25.97 29.05 2.97
N LEU A 415 -25.76 29.68 1.83
CA LEU A 415 -24.60 30.53 1.54
C LEU A 415 -24.57 31.80 2.39
N ALA A 416 -25.72 32.26 2.92
CA ALA A 416 -25.79 33.43 3.80
C ALA A 416 -25.23 33.16 5.21
N SER A 417 -25.09 31.90 5.59
CA SER A 417 -24.58 31.53 6.92
C SER A 417 -23.07 31.76 7.02
N LYS A 418 -22.60 32.52 8.02
CA LYS A 418 -21.17 32.79 8.21
C LYS A 418 -20.49 31.63 8.95
N ASN A 419 -19.79 30.79 8.20
CA ASN A 419 -19.03 29.65 8.71
C ASN A 419 -17.81 29.34 7.83
N ALA A 420 -16.97 28.42 8.29
CA ALA A 420 -15.73 28.08 7.60
C ALA A 420 -15.94 27.49 6.18
N LEU A 421 -17.07 26.83 5.90
CA LEU A 421 -17.39 26.35 4.54
C LEU A 421 -17.58 27.54 3.60
N THR A 422 -18.41 28.51 4.01
CA THR A 422 -18.69 29.71 3.22
C THR A 422 -17.49 30.64 3.10
N GLU A 423 -16.62 30.69 4.10
CA GLU A 423 -15.37 31.46 4.05
C GLU A 423 -14.38 30.85 3.04
N SER A 424 -14.22 29.52 3.02
CA SER A 424 -13.41 28.83 2.01
C SER A 424 -13.98 28.94 0.59
N LEU A 425 -15.27 29.25 0.40
CA LEU A 425 -15.80 29.58 -0.94
C LEU A 425 -15.26 30.92 -1.47
N ALA A 426 -14.96 31.87 -0.58
CA ALA A 426 -14.61 33.23 -0.96
C ALA A 426 -13.15 33.35 -1.41
N ASP A 427 -12.22 32.68 -0.73
CA ASP A 427 -10.78 32.76 -1.02
C ASP A 427 -10.20 31.48 -1.66
N GLY A 428 -10.95 30.38 -1.68
CA GLY A 428 -10.51 29.11 -2.25
C GLY A 428 -9.33 28.48 -1.52
N GLN A 429 -9.08 28.83 -0.25
CA GLN A 429 -7.97 28.30 0.54
C GLN A 429 -8.36 27.06 1.34
N VAL A 430 -7.44 26.10 1.41
CA VAL A 430 -7.53 24.96 2.33
C VAL A 430 -7.39 25.46 3.77
N ARG A 431 -8.24 24.96 4.66
CA ARG A 431 -8.19 25.32 6.08
C ARG A 431 -8.20 24.06 6.94
N ALA A 432 -7.20 23.91 7.80
CA ALA A 432 -7.31 23.07 8.99
C ALA A 432 -7.62 23.97 10.18
N ILE A 433 -8.76 23.72 10.83
CA ILE A 433 -9.25 24.56 11.92
C ILE A 433 -9.86 23.71 13.04
N PRO A 434 -9.85 24.19 14.29
CA PRO A 434 -10.61 23.59 15.37
C PRO A 434 -12.10 23.57 15.04
N PHE A 435 -12.75 22.43 15.28
CA PHE A 435 -14.16 22.21 14.94
C PHE A 435 -15.12 23.23 15.59
N GLU A 436 -14.77 23.73 16.78
CA GLU A 436 -15.56 24.76 17.48
C GLU A 436 -15.45 26.14 16.82
N GLU A 437 -14.30 26.45 16.24
CA GLU A 437 -14.03 27.74 15.57
C GLU A 437 -14.65 27.79 14.18
N ALA A 438 -14.90 26.62 13.57
CA ALA A 438 -15.49 26.51 12.25
C ALA A 438 -16.94 27.00 12.14
N ARG A 439 -17.65 27.13 13.29
CA ARG A 439 -19.01 27.67 13.40
C ARG A 439 -20.01 27.06 12.41
N PHE A 440 -19.92 25.74 12.18
CA PHE A 440 -20.85 25.04 11.29
C PHE A 440 -22.30 25.20 11.73
N PRO A 441 -23.27 25.26 10.79
CA PRO A 441 -24.69 25.30 11.13
C PRO A 441 -25.11 24.10 12.00
N ASP A 442 -26.06 24.30 12.90
CA ASP A 442 -26.50 23.27 13.86
C ASP A 442 -26.90 21.96 13.18
N GLN A 443 -27.58 22.05 12.04
CA GLN A 443 -27.97 20.88 11.24
C GLN A 443 -26.73 20.07 10.80
N PHE A 444 -25.68 20.72 10.31
CA PHE A 444 -24.45 20.03 9.89
C PHE A 444 -23.69 19.46 11.09
N ARG A 445 -23.62 20.25 12.17
CA ARG A 445 -22.95 19.87 13.42
C ARG A 445 -23.57 18.64 14.05
N GLN A 446 -24.91 18.53 14.05
CA GLN A 446 -25.62 17.36 14.58
C GLN A 446 -25.41 16.11 13.73
N LEU A 447 -25.31 16.26 12.40
CA LEU A 447 -25.12 15.13 11.48
C LEU A 447 -23.71 14.54 11.57
N VAL A 448 -22.69 15.39 11.49
CA VAL A 448 -21.29 14.97 11.49
C VAL A 448 -20.79 14.70 12.91
N GLY A 449 -21.19 15.53 13.86
CA GLY A 449 -20.72 15.46 15.24
C GLY A 449 -19.27 15.91 15.40
N LYS A 450 -18.94 16.37 16.61
CA LYS A 450 -17.58 16.84 16.94
C LYS A 450 -16.58 15.67 16.85
N PRO A 451 -15.49 15.80 16.08
CA PRO A 451 -14.44 14.79 16.04
C PRO A 451 -13.69 14.72 17.37
N ARG A 452 -13.16 13.55 17.72
CA ARG A 452 -12.44 13.31 18.97
C ARG A 452 -11.13 14.10 19.04
N SER A 453 -10.43 14.26 17.92
CA SER A 453 -9.26 15.14 17.78
C SER A 453 -9.60 16.61 18.00
N GLY A 454 -10.86 17.02 17.81
CA GLY A 454 -11.29 18.41 17.86
C GLY A 454 -10.92 19.24 16.62
N GLU A 455 -10.27 18.64 15.62
CA GLU A 455 -9.82 19.31 14.39
C GLU A 455 -10.60 18.83 13.18
N CYS A 456 -10.81 19.74 12.21
CA CYS A 456 -11.38 19.42 10.91
C CYS A 456 -10.65 20.18 9.80
N ALA A 457 -10.75 19.67 8.57
CA ALA A 457 -10.20 20.31 7.39
C ALA A 457 -11.27 20.56 6.33
N ILE A 458 -11.11 21.66 5.59
CA ILE A 458 -11.97 22.05 4.47
C ILE A 458 -11.10 22.23 3.24
N PHE A 459 -11.40 21.47 2.20
CA PHE A 459 -10.68 21.46 0.94
C PHE A 459 -11.58 22.01 -0.19
N PRO A 460 -11.36 23.24 -0.66
CA PRO A 460 -12.04 23.76 -1.84
C PRO A 460 -11.56 23.09 -3.12
N VAL A 461 -12.51 22.75 -3.98
CA VAL A 461 -12.30 22.20 -5.32
C VAL A 461 -12.55 23.34 -6.32
N MET A 462 -11.48 23.77 -6.99
CA MET A 462 -11.51 24.91 -7.90
C MET A 462 -11.94 24.51 -9.31
N GLY A 463 -12.89 25.23 -9.91
CA GLY A 463 -13.16 25.19 -11.35
C GLY A 463 -12.82 26.55 -11.95
N GLY A 464 -11.69 26.66 -12.64
CA GLY A 464 -11.10 27.93 -13.04
C GLY A 464 -10.78 28.82 -11.83
N GLN A 465 -11.37 30.02 -11.78
CA GLN A 465 -11.16 30.99 -10.71
C GLN A 465 -12.19 30.94 -9.57
N ARG A 466 -13.10 29.95 -9.55
CA ARG A 466 -14.15 29.84 -8.55
C ARG A 466 -14.21 28.45 -7.91
N VAL A 467 -14.66 28.39 -6.66
CA VAL A 467 -14.90 27.11 -5.99
C VAL A 467 -16.18 26.48 -6.54
N ILE A 468 -16.09 25.24 -7.03
CA ILE A 468 -17.23 24.47 -7.57
C ILE A 468 -17.73 23.40 -6.59
N ALA A 469 -16.87 22.93 -5.69
CA ALA A 469 -17.22 22.02 -4.61
C ALA A 469 -16.31 22.24 -3.39
N LEU A 470 -16.72 21.74 -2.23
CA LEU A 470 -15.95 21.73 -0.98
C LEU A 470 -15.93 20.31 -0.43
N VAL A 471 -14.81 19.87 0.12
CA VAL A 471 -14.74 18.66 0.93
C VAL A 471 -14.50 19.04 2.38
N TYR A 472 -15.44 18.68 3.25
CA TYR A 472 -15.23 18.63 4.68
C TYR A 472 -14.58 17.30 5.05
N ALA A 473 -13.59 17.29 5.95
CA ALA A 473 -12.90 16.08 6.40
C ALA A 473 -12.55 16.13 7.89
N ASP A 474 -12.66 14.98 8.57
CA ASP A 474 -12.19 14.78 9.94
C ASP A 474 -11.87 13.30 10.25
N ASN A 475 -11.33 13.04 11.46
CA ASN A 475 -10.98 11.70 11.94
C ASN A 475 -11.96 11.10 12.96
N GLY A 476 -13.20 11.60 13.04
CA GLY A 476 -14.29 11.00 13.80
C GLY A 476 -13.95 10.55 15.22
N HIS A 477 -13.81 9.23 15.42
CA HIS A 477 -13.58 8.63 16.74
C HIS A 477 -12.09 8.52 17.10
N SER A 478 -11.21 8.74 16.13
CA SER A 478 -9.78 8.73 16.29
C SER A 478 -9.28 10.08 16.81
N ASN A 479 -8.28 10.02 17.70
CA ASN A 479 -7.60 11.19 18.24
C ASN A 479 -6.40 11.61 17.37
N ARG A 480 -6.29 11.09 16.14
CA ARG A 480 -5.22 11.44 15.20
C ARG A 480 -5.50 12.77 14.53
N ALA A 481 -4.45 13.59 14.36
CA ALA A 481 -4.50 14.75 13.48
C ALA A 481 -4.66 14.29 12.02
N ILE A 482 -5.14 15.18 11.16
CA ILE A 482 -5.22 14.91 9.72
C ILE A 482 -3.80 14.97 9.16
N GLU A 483 -3.29 13.84 8.66
CA GLU A 483 -1.98 13.76 8.02
C GLU A 483 -2.08 14.10 6.52
N GLU A 484 -0.95 14.48 5.91
CA GLU A 484 -0.83 14.66 4.45
C GLU A 484 -1.73 15.75 3.82
N LEU A 485 -1.98 16.86 4.53
CA LEU A 485 -2.81 17.96 4.02
C LEU A 485 -2.43 18.42 2.61
N ASP A 486 -1.12 18.57 2.33
CA ASP A 486 -0.63 19.03 1.03
C ASP A 486 -1.02 18.08 -0.12
N ILE A 487 -1.10 16.77 0.15
CA ILE A 487 -1.49 15.76 -0.86
C ILE A 487 -2.99 15.83 -1.11
N LEU A 488 -3.78 16.02 -0.06
CA LEU A 488 -5.23 16.16 -0.15
C LEU A 488 -5.63 17.47 -0.84
N GLU A 489 -4.92 18.56 -0.56
CA GLU A 489 -5.05 19.84 -1.26
C GLU A 489 -4.80 19.66 -2.75
N LEU A 490 -3.69 19.01 -3.12
CA LEU A 490 -3.38 18.77 -4.52
C LEU A 490 -4.41 17.86 -5.20
N ALA A 491 -4.92 16.84 -4.50
CA ALA A 491 -5.99 15.99 -5.01
C ALA A 491 -7.27 16.81 -5.31
N ALA A 492 -7.65 17.70 -4.41
CA ALA A 492 -8.78 18.61 -4.61
C ALA A 492 -8.56 19.56 -5.81
N ALA A 493 -7.34 20.11 -5.95
CA ALA A 493 -6.98 20.96 -7.08
C ALA A 493 -7.03 20.20 -8.42
N GLN A 494 -6.49 18.99 -8.49
CA GLN A 494 -6.53 18.16 -9.69
C GLN A 494 -7.96 17.73 -10.05
N ALA A 495 -8.78 17.40 -9.05
CA ALA A 495 -10.19 17.04 -9.28
C ALA A 495 -10.94 18.24 -9.87
N GLY A 496 -10.64 19.45 -9.39
CA GLY A 496 -11.15 20.69 -9.92
C GLY A 496 -10.85 20.91 -11.40
N LEU A 497 -9.59 20.74 -11.81
CA LEU A 497 -9.17 20.81 -13.21
C LEU A 497 -9.88 19.77 -14.08
N ALA A 498 -10.06 18.55 -13.57
CA ALA A 498 -10.77 17.50 -14.28
C ALA A 498 -12.26 17.83 -14.48
N PHE A 499 -12.92 18.40 -13.46
CA PHE A 499 -14.30 18.88 -13.57
C PHE A 499 -14.47 19.98 -14.63
N GLU A 500 -13.53 20.92 -14.69
CA GLU A 500 -13.54 22.01 -15.66
C GLU A 500 -13.41 21.51 -17.10
N ASN A 501 -12.46 20.61 -17.35
CA ASN A 501 -12.27 19.99 -18.66
C ASN A 501 -13.52 19.24 -19.15
N GLU A 502 -14.21 18.54 -18.25
CA GLU A 502 -15.47 17.85 -18.56
C GLU A 502 -16.61 18.83 -18.87
N LEU A 503 -16.72 19.91 -18.10
CA LEU A 503 -17.71 20.98 -18.34
C LEU A 503 -17.51 21.62 -19.72
N LEU A 504 -16.26 21.91 -20.09
CA LEU A 504 -15.92 22.47 -21.40
C LEU A 504 -16.25 21.49 -22.53
N ARG A 505 -15.90 20.19 -22.39
CA ARG A 505 -16.25 19.16 -23.39
C ARG A 505 -17.74 19.06 -23.66
N ARG A 506 -18.59 19.18 -22.63
CA ARG A 506 -20.05 19.15 -22.78
C ARG A 506 -20.60 20.36 -23.51
N GLN A 507 -20.01 21.54 -23.32
CA GLN A 507 -20.40 22.75 -24.02
C GLN A 507 -20.06 22.66 -25.51
N THR A 508 -18.87 22.16 -25.85
CA THR A 508 -18.44 21.98 -27.25
C THR A 508 -19.20 20.87 -27.98
N ALA A 509 -19.72 19.87 -27.25
CA ALA A 509 -20.54 18.80 -27.83
C ALA A 509 -22.01 19.21 -28.06
N GLN A 510 -22.45 20.35 -27.52
CA GLN A 510 -23.81 20.89 -27.66
C GLN A 510 -23.90 22.07 -28.64
N SER A 511 -22.76 22.55 -29.13
CA SER A 511 -22.60 23.59 -30.17
C SER A 511 -22.15 22.96 -31.48
#